data_AF-A0A5N8UNA5-F1
#
_entry.id   AF-A0A5N8UNA5-F1
#
_cell.length_a   1.000
_cell.length_b   1.000
_cell.length_c   1.000
_cell.angle_alpha   90.00
_cell.angle_beta   90.00
_cell.angle_gamma   90.00
#
_symmetry.space_group_name_H-M   'P 1'
#
loop_
_entity.id
_entity.type
_entity.pdbx_description
1 polymer ?
#
loop_
_entity_poly.entity_id
_entity_poly.type
_entity_poly.pdbx_seq_one_letter_code
_entity_poly.pdbx_strand_id
1 'polypeptide(L)'
;MKIIITTLLSLYLLSFSAFADTTAFGLTLGKTTETELKKVYRAKLTGVNEYINGNIYSIPVNQLGIEGARNAFAIFDTDLTLSFIKIEFRKSRFEALNRILSSKYTLTEQSIPIVGDKYAFYDHENAVIELVAPHLSNTATLSYITNEYVKEYQTLENERLKRNKASELEKL
;
A
#
# COMPACT_ATOMS: atom_id res chain seq x y z
N MET A 1 68.81 5.03 7.59
CA MET A 1 67.71 4.22 8.17
C MET A 1 66.39 4.93 7.88
N LYS A 2 65.56 4.40 6.96
CA LYS A 2 64.25 4.97 6.63
C LYS A 2 63.18 4.05 7.22
N ILE A 3 62.42 4.55 8.17
CA ILE A 3 61.23 3.87 8.71
C ILE A 3 60.08 4.27 7.78
N ILE A 4 59.55 3.31 7.02
CA ILE A 4 58.39 3.49 6.15
C ILE A 4 57.17 3.22 7.02
N ILE A 5 56.39 4.25 7.30
CA ILE A 5 55.11 4.15 8.01
C ILE A 5 54.04 3.84 6.96
N THR A 6 53.57 2.60 6.93
CA THR A 6 52.45 2.16 6.09
C THR A 6 51.15 2.45 6.84
N THR A 7 50.49 3.55 6.51
CA THR A 7 49.13 3.87 6.98
C THR A 7 48.11 3.07 6.18
N LEU A 8 47.58 1.99 6.78
CA LEU A 8 46.49 1.21 6.25
C LEU A 8 45.16 1.93 6.52
N LEU A 9 44.64 2.65 5.52
CA LEU A 9 43.35 3.33 5.59
C LEU A 9 42.22 2.31 5.34
N SER A 10 41.66 1.75 6.42
CA SER A 10 40.47 0.90 6.37
C SER A 10 39.25 1.74 6.04
N LEU A 11 38.77 1.64 4.79
CA LEU A 11 37.55 2.29 4.32
C LEU A 11 36.34 1.47 4.77
N TYR A 12 35.69 1.88 5.86
CA TYR A 12 34.42 1.29 6.30
C TYR A 12 33.34 1.62 5.26
N LEU A 13 32.99 0.63 4.43
CA LEU A 13 31.80 0.67 3.58
C LEU A 13 30.59 0.60 4.50
N LEU A 14 30.03 1.77 4.85
CA LEU A 14 28.67 1.85 5.39
C LEU A 14 27.73 1.47 4.25
N SER A 15 27.32 0.20 4.21
CA SER A 15 26.21 -0.26 3.40
C SER A 15 24.94 0.41 3.91
N PHE A 16 24.64 1.61 3.43
CA PHE A 16 23.29 2.12 3.50
C PHE A 16 22.43 1.17 2.68
N SER A 17 21.69 0.31 3.36
CA SER A 17 20.58 -0.42 2.74
C SER A 17 19.62 0.63 2.22
N ALA A 18 19.75 0.97 0.94
CA ALA A 18 18.70 1.67 0.24
C ALA A 18 17.52 0.71 0.22
N PHE A 19 16.54 0.95 1.08
CA PHE A 19 15.22 0.36 0.87
C PHE A 19 14.78 0.87 -0.50
N ALA A 20 14.64 -0.04 -1.45
CA ALA A 20 13.93 0.29 -2.67
C ALA A 20 12.48 0.64 -2.28
N ASP A 21 11.89 1.59 -2.99
CA ASP A 21 10.53 2.02 -2.71
C ASP A 21 9.56 1.32 -3.64
N THR A 22 8.45 0.84 -3.08
CA THR A 22 7.43 0.15 -3.84
C THR A 22 6.82 1.09 -4.87
N THR A 23 7.03 0.75 -6.14
CA THR A 23 6.46 1.46 -7.28
C THR A 23 5.40 0.59 -7.96
N ALA A 24 4.20 1.15 -8.09
CA ALA A 24 3.09 0.53 -8.78
C ALA A 24 2.43 1.54 -9.72
N PHE A 25 2.22 1.13 -10.98
CA PHE A 25 1.55 1.95 -11.99
C PHE A 25 2.20 3.33 -12.20
N GLY A 26 3.54 3.37 -12.20
CA GLY A 26 4.30 4.60 -12.38
C GLY A 26 4.23 5.58 -11.21
N LEU A 27 3.72 5.14 -10.05
CA LEU A 27 3.66 5.91 -8.82
C LEU A 27 4.44 5.18 -7.73
N THR A 28 5.20 5.92 -6.94
CA THR A 28 6.06 5.39 -5.87
C THR A 28 5.47 5.75 -4.52
N LEU A 29 5.20 4.73 -3.70
CA LEU A 29 4.66 4.90 -2.35
C LEU A 29 5.65 5.64 -1.44
N GLY A 30 5.13 6.54 -0.61
CA GLY A 30 5.88 7.42 0.29
C GLY A 30 6.68 8.53 -0.41
N LYS A 31 6.54 8.68 -1.73
CA LYS A 31 7.34 9.64 -2.51
C LYS A 31 6.53 10.46 -3.50
N THR A 32 5.66 9.81 -4.26
CA THR A 32 4.88 10.51 -5.27
C THR A 32 3.99 11.56 -4.61
N THR A 33 4.09 12.80 -5.09
CA THR A 33 3.28 13.93 -4.66
C THR A 33 2.01 14.06 -5.48
N GLU A 34 1.02 14.82 -4.98
CA GLU A 34 -0.19 15.11 -5.75
C GLU A 34 0.08 15.81 -7.07
N THR A 35 1.12 16.65 -7.09
CA THR A 35 1.55 17.37 -8.29
C THR A 35 2.08 16.39 -9.34
N GLU A 36 2.87 15.40 -8.93
CA GLU A 36 3.37 14.37 -9.82
C GLU A 36 2.25 13.44 -10.31
N LEU A 37 1.32 13.05 -9.44
CA LEU A 37 0.13 12.30 -9.84
C LEU A 37 -0.62 13.02 -10.96
N LYS A 38 -0.88 14.33 -10.79
CA LYS A 38 -1.61 15.15 -11.77
C LYS A 38 -0.84 15.39 -13.07
N LYS A 39 0.49 15.25 -13.07
CA LYS A 39 1.31 15.27 -14.30
C LYS A 39 1.18 13.99 -15.10
N VAL A 40 1.11 12.85 -14.43
CA VAL A 40 1.02 11.52 -15.07
C VAL A 40 -0.41 11.19 -15.47
N TYR A 41 -1.37 11.53 -14.60
CA TYR A 41 -2.77 11.16 -14.74
C TYR A 41 -3.67 12.39 -14.70
N ARG A 42 -4.81 12.33 -15.41
CA ARG A 42 -5.90 13.30 -15.29
C ARG A 42 -6.72 13.04 -14.02
N ALA A 43 -6.02 12.94 -12.90
CA ALA A 43 -6.59 12.58 -11.61
C ALA A 43 -7.49 13.70 -11.08
N LYS A 44 -8.59 13.34 -10.43
CA LYS A 44 -9.55 14.29 -9.85
C LYS A 44 -9.69 14.07 -8.36
N LEU A 45 -9.60 15.14 -7.57
CA LEU A 45 -9.87 15.10 -6.15
C LEU A 45 -11.33 14.67 -5.93
N THR A 46 -11.53 13.65 -5.10
CA THR A 46 -12.85 13.08 -4.81
C THR A 46 -13.23 13.17 -3.34
N GLY A 47 -12.31 13.55 -2.46
CA GLY A 47 -12.58 13.72 -1.04
C GLY A 47 -11.32 13.66 -0.20
N VAL A 48 -11.52 13.45 1.09
CA VAL A 48 -10.49 13.26 2.10
C VAL A 48 -10.74 11.92 2.79
N ASN A 49 -9.69 11.17 3.06
CA ASN A 49 -9.75 9.91 3.78
C ASN A 49 -9.97 10.19 5.27
N GLU A 50 -11.01 9.60 5.85
CA GLU A 50 -11.42 9.86 7.24
C GLU A 50 -10.45 9.31 8.29
N TYR A 51 -9.58 8.36 7.92
CA TYR A 51 -8.65 7.73 8.86
C TYR A 51 -7.36 8.54 9.01
N ILE A 52 -6.80 8.99 7.89
CA ILE A 52 -5.50 9.66 7.85
C ILE A 52 -5.59 11.12 7.43
N ASN A 53 -6.80 11.67 7.28
CA ASN A 53 -7.07 13.06 6.86
C ASN A 53 -6.40 13.49 5.55
N GLY A 54 -6.05 12.53 4.69
CA GLY A 54 -5.32 12.80 3.46
C GLY A 54 -6.18 12.76 2.20
N ASN A 55 -5.77 13.47 1.16
CA ASN A 55 -6.58 13.66 -0.04
C ASN A 55 -6.75 12.37 -0.85
N ILE A 56 -7.97 12.14 -1.35
CA ILE A 56 -8.30 11.02 -2.25
C ILE A 56 -8.47 11.54 -3.67
N TYR A 57 -7.74 10.93 -4.60
CA TYR A 57 -7.82 11.21 -6.02
C TYR A 57 -8.33 9.99 -6.79
N SER A 58 -9.36 10.17 -7.61
CA SER A 58 -9.73 9.20 -8.64
C SER A 58 -8.76 9.26 -9.81
N ILE A 59 -8.32 8.10 -10.29
CA ILE A 59 -7.45 7.95 -11.47
C ILE A 59 -8.29 7.35 -12.61
N PRO A 60 -8.32 7.97 -13.80
CA PRO A 60 -9.00 7.38 -14.96
C PRO A 60 -8.37 6.03 -15.35
N VAL A 61 -9.14 4.95 -15.24
CA VAL A 61 -8.63 3.58 -15.44
C VAL A 61 -8.08 3.32 -16.85
N ASN A 62 -8.55 4.07 -17.85
CA ASN A 62 -8.04 4.01 -19.21
C ASN A 62 -6.60 4.54 -19.36
N GLN A 63 -6.10 5.30 -18.38
CA GLN A 63 -4.72 5.80 -18.37
C GLN A 63 -3.74 4.85 -17.66
N LEU A 64 -4.25 3.89 -16.88
CA LEU A 64 -3.41 2.94 -16.13
C LEU A 64 -2.82 1.83 -17.01
N GLY A 65 -3.42 1.58 -18.18
CA GLY A 65 -3.01 0.46 -19.04
C GLY A 65 -3.29 -0.92 -18.43
N ILE A 66 -4.17 -1.02 -17.43
CA ILE A 66 -4.50 -2.27 -16.75
C ILE A 66 -5.83 -2.81 -17.28
N GLU A 67 -5.78 -3.97 -17.90
CA GLU A 67 -6.96 -4.66 -18.38
C GLU A 67 -7.88 -5.08 -17.20
N GLY A 68 -9.17 -4.73 -17.30
CA GLY A 68 -10.19 -5.14 -16.35
C GLY A 68 -10.31 -4.26 -15.09
N ALA A 69 -9.51 -3.21 -14.97
CA ALA A 69 -9.66 -2.20 -13.92
C ALA A 69 -10.98 -1.43 -14.11
N ARG A 70 -11.75 -1.24 -13.02
CA ARG A 70 -13.06 -0.57 -13.03
C ARG A 70 -12.98 0.79 -12.36
N ASN A 71 -12.33 0.86 -11.21
CA ASN A 71 -12.05 2.09 -10.47
C ASN A 71 -10.61 2.08 -9.99
N ALA A 72 -10.01 3.25 -9.86
CA ALA A 72 -8.69 3.40 -9.28
C ALA A 72 -8.59 4.71 -8.48
N PHE A 73 -7.92 4.63 -7.33
CA PHE A 73 -7.75 5.75 -6.43
C PHE A 73 -6.32 5.81 -5.90
N ALA A 74 -5.82 7.02 -5.73
CA ALA A 74 -4.62 7.35 -4.98
C ALA A 74 -5.03 8.09 -3.71
N ILE A 75 -4.50 7.71 -2.56
CA ILE A 75 -4.73 8.38 -1.28
C ILE A 75 -3.38 8.85 -0.75
N PHE A 76 -3.32 10.13 -0.42
CA PHE A 76 -2.15 10.79 0.13
C PHE A 76 -2.24 10.84 1.64
N ASP A 77 -1.12 11.02 2.33
CA ASP A 77 -1.05 11.36 3.75
C ASP A 77 -1.10 12.87 3.97
N THR A 78 -0.99 13.28 5.24
CA THR A 78 -0.92 14.69 5.64
C THR A 78 0.36 15.39 5.19
N ASP A 79 1.41 14.62 4.88
CA ASP A 79 2.67 15.13 4.31
C ASP A 79 2.58 15.29 2.78
N LEU A 80 1.40 15.04 2.20
CA LEU A 80 1.09 15.15 0.78
C LEU A 80 1.89 14.18 -0.09
N THR A 81 2.28 13.03 0.47
CA THR A 81 2.90 11.92 -0.26
C THR A 81 1.95 10.74 -0.39
N LEU A 82 2.15 9.93 -1.43
CA LEU A 82 1.25 8.83 -1.77
C LEU A 82 1.38 7.66 -0.78
N SER A 83 0.33 7.38 -0.02
CA SER A 83 0.33 6.31 0.99
C SER A 83 -0.47 5.07 0.57
N PHE A 84 -1.43 5.23 -0.35
CA PHE A 84 -2.33 4.15 -0.77
C PHE A 84 -2.64 4.23 -2.26
N ILE A 85 -2.58 3.09 -2.96
CA ILE A 85 -3.19 2.91 -4.29
C ILE A 85 -4.24 1.82 -4.19
N LYS A 86 -5.49 2.13 -4.56
CA LYS A 86 -6.62 1.19 -4.59
C LYS A 86 -7.07 0.98 -6.03
N ILE A 87 -7.21 -0.27 -6.48
CA ILE A 87 -7.78 -0.61 -7.79
C ILE A 87 -8.84 -1.69 -7.63
N GLU A 88 -9.99 -1.47 -8.24
CA GLU A 88 -11.12 -2.39 -8.20
C GLU A 88 -11.27 -3.13 -9.54
N PHE A 89 -11.48 -4.45 -9.44
CA PHE A 89 -11.66 -5.37 -10.55
C PHE A 89 -12.96 -6.15 -10.38
N ARG A 90 -13.42 -6.82 -11.45
CA ARG A 90 -14.40 -7.90 -11.27
C ARG A 90 -13.80 -9.00 -10.42
N LYS A 91 -14.59 -9.57 -9.50
CA LYS A 91 -14.16 -10.66 -8.61
C LYS A 91 -13.55 -11.87 -9.33
N SER A 92 -14.00 -12.15 -10.56
CA SER A 92 -13.43 -13.20 -11.42
C SER A 92 -11.94 -13.02 -11.76
N ARG A 93 -11.38 -11.81 -11.59
CA ARG A 93 -9.95 -11.54 -11.81
C ARG A 93 -9.07 -11.91 -10.63
N PHE A 94 -9.64 -12.26 -9.46
CA PHE A 94 -8.87 -12.54 -8.24
C PHE A 94 -7.73 -13.55 -8.49
N GLU A 95 -8.03 -14.73 -9.05
CA GLU A 95 -7.01 -15.77 -9.25
C GLU A 95 -5.88 -15.35 -10.20
N ALA A 96 -6.22 -14.59 -11.24
CA ALA A 96 -5.23 -14.08 -12.19
C ALA A 96 -4.34 -13.02 -11.54
N LEU A 97 -4.92 -12.10 -10.78
CA LEU A 97 -4.18 -11.08 -10.02
C LEU A 97 -3.29 -11.75 -8.97
N ASN A 98 -3.83 -12.70 -8.19
CA ASN A 98 -3.11 -13.45 -7.17
C ASN A 98 -1.86 -14.12 -7.72
N ARG A 99 -1.96 -14.74 -8.91
CA ARG A 99 -0.83 -15.37 -9.61
C ARG A 99 0.24 -14.36 -10.04
N ILE A 100 -0.17 -13.16 -10.47
CA ILE A 100 0.77 -12.09 -10.85
C ILE A 100 1.46 -11.53 -9.60
N LEU A 101 0.75 -11.39 -8.49
CA LEU A 101 1.32 -10.88 -7.25
C LEU A 101 2.28 -11.88 -6.62
N SER A 102 1.92 -13.16 -6.59
CA SER A 102 2.78 -14.21 -6.01
C SER A 102 4.08 -14.45 -6.75
N SER A 103 4.19 -14.05 -8.02
CA SER A 103 5.46 -14.08 -8.76
C SER A 103 6.35 -12.86 -8.51
N LYS A 104 5.81 -11.81 -7.91
CA LYS A 104 6.50 -10.53 -7.69
C LYS A 104 6.84 -10.25 -6.23
N TYR A 105 6.00 -10.71 -5.30
CA TYR A 105 6.03 -10.30 -3.89
C TYR A 105 6.03 -11.50 -2.95
N THR A 106 6.48 -11.29 -1.72
CA THR A 106 6.55 -12.33 -0.71
C THR A 106 5.19 -12.48 -0.05
N LEU A 107 4.55 -13.64 -0.22
CA LEU A 107 3.28 -13.94 0.43
C LEU A 107 3.44 -13.99 1.96
N THR A 108 2.58 -13.27 2.68
CA THR A 108 2.55 -13.27 4.15
C THR A 108 1.34 -14.01 4.69
N GLU A 109 0.17 -13.84 4.09
CA GLU A 109 -1.07 -14.50 4.50
C GLU A 109 -1.98 -14.76 3.29
N GLN A 110 -2.74 -15.85 3.30
CA GLN A 110 -3.81 -16.06 2.32
C GLN A 110 -4.95 -16.93 2.87
N SER A 111 -6.15 -16.68 2.36
CA SER A 111 -7.29 -17.58 2.48
C SER A 111 -8.09 -17.55 1.18
N ILE A 112 -8.22 -18.70 0.52
CA ILE A 112 -8.90 -18.84 -0.77
C ILE A 112 -9.89 -20.01 -0.68
N PRO A 113 -10.93 -19.92 0.16
CA PRO A 113 -11.92 -20.99 0.28
C PRO A 113 -12.79 -21.08 -0.98
N ILE A 114 -13.43 -22.23 -1.17
CA ILE A 114 -14.43 -22.42 -2.25
C ILE A 114 -15.64 -21.48 -2.01
N VAL A 115 -16.08 -21.37 -0.74
CA VAL A 115 -17.14 -20.48 -0.29
C VAL A 115 -16.60 -19.61 0.84
N GLY A 116 -16.81 -18.30 0.75
CA GLY A 116 -16.32 -17.32 1.71
C GLY A 116 -15.58 -16.15 1.05
N ASP A 117 -14.98 -15.33 1.91
CA ASP A 117 -14.12 -14.22 1.51
C ASP A 117 -12.79 -14.78 1.01
N LYS A 118 -12.26 -14.19 -0.06
CA LYS A 118 -10.92 -14.50 -0.54
C LYS A 118 -9.99 -13.35 -0.23
N TYR A 119 -8.79 -13.66 0.24
CA TYR A 119 -7.74 -12.67 0.39
C TYR A 119 -6.34 -13.27 0.23
N ALA A 120 -5.40 -12.43 -0.18
CA ALA A 120 -3.97 -12.70 -0.13
C ALA A 120 -3.24 -11.39 0.18
N PHE A 121 -2.30 -11.47 1.11
CA PHE A 121 -1.46 -10.37 1.56
C PHE A 121 -0.01 -10.68 1.24
N TYR A 122 0.70 -9.66 0.78
CA TYR A 122 2.10 -9.76 0.39
C TYR A 122 2.89 -8.60 0.99
N ASP A 123 4.12 -8.90 1.38
CA ASP A 123 5.09 -7.89 1.76
C ASP A 123 6.01 -7.56 0.59
N HIS A 124 6.32 -6.28 0.46
CA HIS A 124 7.36 -5.80 -0.44
C HIS A 124 7.95 -4.49 0.08
N GLU A 125 9.23 -4.51 0.44
CA GLU A 125 9.99 -3.31 0.79
C GLU A 125 9.29 -2.46 1.88
N ASN A 126 8.84 -1.26 1.53
CA ASN A 126 8.15 -0.31 2.41
C ASN A 126 6.61 -0.41 2.36
N ALA A 127 6.06 -1.46 1.76
CA ALA A 127 4.63 -1.60 1.52
C ALA A 127 4.07 -3.00 1.77
N VAL A 128 2.77 -3.02 2.04
CA VAL A 128 1.92 -4.20 2.01
C VAL A 128 1.06 -4.14 0.75
N ILE A 129 0.92 -5.28 0.07
CA ILE A 129 0.03 -5.45 -1.07
C ILE A 129 -1.11 -6.36 -0.64
N GLU A 130 -2.33 -5.87 -0.74
CA GLU A 130 -3.52 -6.63 -0.39
C GLU A 130 -4.36 -6.92 -1.62
N LEU A 131 -4.79 -8.17 -1.77
CA LEU A 131 -5.80 -8.56 -2.74
C LEU A 131 -6.97 -9.17 -1.99
N VAL A 132 -8.12 -8.51 -1.99
CA VAL A 132 -9.31 -8.92 -1.22
C VAL A 132 -10.53 -9.02 -2.13
N ALA A 133 -11.31 -10.10 -2.01
CA ALA A 133 -12.57 -10.31 -2.72
C ALA A 133 -13.64 -10.87 -1.78
N PRO A 134 -14.46 -10.00 -1.16
CA PRO A 134 -15.51 -10.42 -0.24
C PRO A 134 -16.55 -11.34 -0.90
N HIS A 135 -17.09 -12.30 -0.15
CA HIS A 135 -18.03 -13.31 -0.61
C HIS A 135 -19.24 -12.67 -1.29
N LEU A 136 -19.86 -11.71 -0.59
CA LEU A 136 -21.08 -11.02 -0.98
C LEU A 136 -20.85 -9.83 -1.93
N SER A 137 -19.61 -9.64 -2.40
CA SER A 137 -19.25 -8.60 -3.37
C SER A 137 -18.89 -9.19 -4.72
N ASN A 138 -19.20 -8.46 -5.79
CA ASN A 138 -18.76 -8.77 -7.15
C ASN A 138 -17.40 -8.12 -7.50
N THR A 139 -16.75 -7.51 -6.52
CA THR A 139 -15.50 -6.77 -6.68
C THR A 139 -14.34 -7.49 -6.01
N ALA A 140 -13.20 -7.52 -6.68
CA ALA A 140 -11.90 -7.74 -6.06
C ALA A 140 -11.16 -6.40 -5.97
N THR A 141 -10.53 -6.14 -4.84
CA THR A 141 -9.77 -4.92 -4.58
C THR A 141 -8.30 -5.29 -4.45
N LEU A 142 -7.47 -4.64 -5.25
CA LEU A 142 -6.02 -4.65 -5.13
C LEU A 142 -5.58 -3.33 -4.47
N SER A 143 -4.85 -3.42 -3.38
CA SER A 143 -4.32 -2.28 -2.64
C SER A 143 -2.81 -2.37 -2.55
N TYR A 144 -2.12 -1.25 -2.74
CA TYR A 144 -0.72 -1.08 -2.37
C TYR A 144 -0.68 -0.01 -1.27
N ILE A 145 -0.12 -0.33 -0.12
CA ILE A 145 -0.29 0.46 1.11
C ILE A 145 1.07 0.62 1.78
N THR A 146 1.45 1.85 2.16
CA THR A 146 2.68 2.05 2.93
C THR A 146 2.59 1.36 4.29
N ASN A 147 3.71 0.83 4.76
CA ASN A 147 3.80 0.26 6.12
C ASN A 147 3.43 1.27 7.21
N GLU A 148 3.66 2.56 6.95
CA GLU A 148 3.26 3.66 7.84
C GLU A 148 1.74 3.79 7.94
N TYR A 149 1.04 3.83 6.80
CA TYR A 149 -0.43 3.84 6.78
C TYR A 149 -1.01 2.64 7.54
N VAL A 150 -0.46 1.44 7.33
CA VAL A 150 -0.90 0.23 8.03
C VAL A 150 -0.77 0.39 9.55
N LYS A 151 0.37 0.91 10.03
CA LYS A 151 0.62 1.15 11.47
C LYS A 151 -0.32 2.19 12.05
N GLU A 152 -0.56 3.29 11.33
CA GLU A 152 -1.49 4.33 11.75
C GLU A 152 -2.92 3.78 11.87
N TYR A 153 -3.38 3.07 10.84
CA TYR A 153 -4.70 2.45 10.84
C TYR A 153 -4.87 1.46 11.99
N GLN A 154 -3.88 0.60 12.24
CA GLN A 154 -3.90 -0.34 13.37
C GLN A 154 -3.96 0.37 14.72
N THR A 155 -3.23 1.47 14.88
CA THR A 155 -3.26 2.30 16.10
C THR A 155 -4.65 2.87 16.33
N LEU A 156 -5.25 3.49 15.32
CA LEU A 156 -6.59 4.08 15.37
C LEU A 156 -7.66 3.04 15.71
N GLU A 157 -7.58 1.85 15.10
CA GLU A 157 -8.54 0.78 15.35
C GLU A 157 -8.42 0.23 16.79
N ASN A 158 -7.19 0.03 17.27
CA ASN A 158 -6.95 -0.41 18.65
C ASN A 158 -7.48 0.60 19.68
N GLU A 159 -7.33 1.90 19.42
CA GLU A 159 -7.91 2.95 20.28
C GLU A 159 -9.43 2.93 20.25
N ARG A 160 -10.03 2.76 19.06
CA ARG A 160 -11.48 2.65 18.90
C ARG A 160 -12.05 1.48 19.69
N LEU A 161 -11.41 0.32 19.63
CA LEU A 161 -11.79 -0.88 20.40
C LEU A 161 -11.71 -0.64 21.92
N LYS A 162 -10.65 0.03 22.39
CA LYS A 162 -10.51 0.40 23.82
C LYS A 162 -11.62 1.33 24.28
N ARG A 163 -11.94 2.37 23.48
CA ARG A 163 -13.01 3.32 23.78
C ARG A 163 -14.39 2.65 23.83
N ASN A 164 -14.68 1.77 22.88
CA ASN A 164 -15.96 1.04 22.85
C ASN A 164 -16.12 0.16 24.09
N LYS A 165 -15.06 -0.57 24.47
CA LYS A 165 -15.08 -1.42 25.67
C LYS A 165 -15.26 -0.60 26.96
N ALA A 166 -14.60 0.56 27.06
CA ALA A 166 -14.79 1.46 28.22
C ALA A 166 -16.24 1.97 28.29
N SER A 167 -16.83 2.39 27.17
CA SER A 167 -18.22 2.84 27.11
C SER A 167 -19.24 1.74 27.42
N GLU A 168 -18.96 0.49 27.08
CA GLU A 168 -19.81 -0.65 27.47
C GLU A 168 -19.75 -0.92 28.97
N LEU A 169 -18.56 -0.80 29.59
CA LEU A 169 -18.38 -0.98 31.03
C LEU A 169 -19.05 0.15 31.85
N GLU A 170 -19.12 1.37 31.33
CA GLU A 170 -19.82 2.50 31.97
C GLU A 170 -21.35 2.39 31.93
N LYS A 171 -21.90 1.51 31.07
CA LYS A 171 -23.34 1.27 30.95
C LYS A 171 -23.86 0.13 31.85
N LEU A 172 -22.96 -0.54 32.56
CA LEU A 172 -23.25 -1.61 33.53
C LEU A 172 -23.29 -1.05 34.95
#